data_AF-A0A9X4KH95-F1
#
_entry.id   AF-A0A9X4KH95-F1
#
_cell.length_a   1.000
_cell.length_b   1.000
_cell.length_c   1.000
_cell.angle_alpha   90.00
_cell.angle_beta   90.00
_cell.angle_gamma   90.00
#
_symmetry.space_group_name_H-M   'P 1'
#
loop_
_entity.id
_entity.type
_entity.pdbx_description
1 polymer ?
#
loop_
_entity_poly.entity_id
_entity_poly.type
_entity_poly.pdbx_seq_one_letter_code
_entity_poly.pdbx_strand_id
1 'polypeptide(L)'
;MGLQADSLPAFDAWKKRLRGKLAELTGMDRMQRCELGPQAMGDIVRLDGYRREKWRIQTEPGVWMPFYVLVPDGLADGERRPVVIAPHGHLGGGKESVAGVADHPAVKRAIEEFGYDYGVQLVRQGYVVLCPDARGFGERREYWMQGDEDEQVLGGSCNHLNHAAIGMGYTLAGFMIWDLQRLLDFVPSLPYGDPERIACCGFSGGGLQTLWLAALDERVRAAVVSGYFSGYRDVLLLGTHCGCNYVPHLWEHVDYGDIGALIAPRPPARGERRPGSQ
;
A
#
# COMPACT_ATOMS: atom_id res chain seq x y z
N MET A 1 -7.22 23.90 2.61
CA MET A 1 -5.79 23.61 2.84
C MET A 1 -5.06 23.15 1.58
N GLY A 2 -5.62 23.37 0.39
CA GLY A 2 -4.95 23.07 -0.88
C GLY A 2 -3.62 23.80 -1.03
N LEU A 3 -2.81 23.33 -1.98
CA LEU A 3 -1.46 23.82 -2.22
C LEU A 3 -1.47 25.31 -2.59
N GLN A 4 -0.88 26.11 -1.70
CA GLN A 4 -0.61 27.53 -1.90
C GLN A 4 0.78 27.82 -1.32
N ALA A 5 1.82 27.70 -2.15
CA ALA A 5 3.20 27.95 -1.77
C ALA A 5 3.93 28.65 -2.91
N ASP A 6 4.61 29.74 -2.59
CA ASP A 6 5.40 30.58 -3.51
C ASP A 6 6.91 30.42 -3.30
N SER A 7 7.32 29.62 -2.32
CA SER A 7 8.72 29.36 -1.95
C SER A 7 8.88 27.95 -1.37
N LEU A 8 10.12 27.42 -1.38
CA LEU A 8 10.41 26.09 -0.82
C LEU A 8 10.08 26.01 0.69
N PRO A 9 10.43 26.99 1.55
CA PRO A 9 10.04 26.94 2.96
C PRO A 9 8.52 26.97 3.18
N ALA A 10 7.78 27.75 2.37
CA ALA A 10 6.31 27.75 2.43
C ALA A 10 5.74 26.39 2.02
N PHE A 11 6.34 25.75 1.01
CA PHE A 11 5.96 24.42 0.57
C PHE A 11 6.20 23.36 1.65
N ASP A 12 7.37 23.37 2.30
CA ASP A 12 7.68 22.44 3.40
C ASP A 12 6.74 22.64 4.60
N ALA A 13 6.42 23.89 4.94
CA ALA A 13 5.46 24.21 5.98
C ALA A 13 4.04 23.73 5.62
N TRP A 14 3.64 23.87 4.36
CA TRP A 14 2.38 23.32 3.85
C TRP A 14 2.35 21.79 3.92
N LYS A 15 3.43 21.10 3.51
CA LYS A 15 3.53 19.64 3.61
C LYS A 15 3.36 19.15 5.03
N LYS A 16 4.06 19.77 5.99
CA LYS A 16 3.98 19.40 7.41
C LYS A 16 2.55 19.58 7.96
N ARG A 17 1.92 20.72 7.68
CA ARG A 17 0.53 21.00 8.09
C ARG A 17 -0.45 20.01 7.50
N LEU A 18 -0.35 19.73 6.20
CA LEU A 18 -1.29 18.83 5.54
C LEU A 18 -1.13 17.40 6.02
N ARG A 19 0.10 16.87 6.17
CA ARG A 19 0.32 15.53 6.75
C ARG A 19 -0.28 15.39 8.15
N GLY A 20 -0.12 16.41 8.99
CA GLY A 20 -0.76 16.44 10.31
C GLY A 20 -2.28 16.37 10.22
N LYS A 21 -2.89 17.16 9.32
CA LYS A 21 -4.34 17.13 9.12
C LYS A 21 -4.83 15.80 8.54
N LEU A 22 -4.11 15.19 7.60
CA LEU A 22 -4.46 13.88 7.07
C LEU A 22 -4.38 12.79 8.14
N ALA A 23 -3.38 12.83 9.02
CA ALA A 23 -3.28 11.90 10.15
C ALA A 23 -4.47 12.05 11.11
N GLU A 24 -4.86 13.28 11.44
CA GLU A 24 -6.04 13.59 12.27
C GLU A 24 -7.34 13.07 11.63
N LEU A 25 -7.61 13.42 10.37
CA LEU A 25 -8.86 13.05 9.67
C LEU A 25 -9.01 11.54 9.48
N THR A 26 -7.91 10.83 9.34
CA THR A 26 -7.90 9.37 9.17
C THR A 26 -7.86 8.61 10.48
N GLY A 27 -7.62 9.30 11.61
CA GLY A 27 -7.41 8.73 12.93
C GLY A 27 -6.05 8.04 13.13
N MET A 28 -5.11 8.21 12.20
CA MET A 28 -3.77 7.59 12.27
C MET A 28 -2.93 8.12 13.44
N ASP A 29 -3.17 9.34 13.90
CA ASP A 29 -2.52 9.94 15.07
C ASP A 29 -2.91 9.25 16.40
N ARG A 30 -3.97 8.44 16.39
CA ARG A 30 -4.48 7.68 17.54
C ARG A 30 -4.13 6.19 17.49
N MET A 31 -3.55 5.70 16.38
CA MET A 31 -3.19 4.29 16.21
C MET A 31 -1.97 3.90 17.04
N GLN A 32 -1.91 2.63 17.44
CA GLN A 32 -0.92 2.17 18.41
C GLN A 32 0.19 1.36 17.75
N ARG A 33 1.44 1.80 17.93
CA ARG A 33 2.61 1.00 17.56
C ARG A 33 2.74 -0.21 18.51
N CYS A 34 3.27 -1.30 17.97
CA CYS A 34 3.58 -2.54 18.67
C CYS A 34 4.89 -3.14 18.14
N GLU A 35 5.39 -4.21 18.75
CA GLU A 35 6.43 -5.00 18.12
C GLU A 35 5.89 -5.67 16.84
N LEU A 36 6.69 -5.74 15.78
CA LEU A 36 6.23 -6.31 14.50
C LEU A 36 5.98 -7.82 14.58
N GLY A 37 6.66 -8.53 15.49
CA GLY A 37 6.58 -9.98 15.65
C GLY A 37 6.58 -10.76 14.32
N PRO A 38 7.55 -10.55 13.41
CA PRO A 38 7.53 -11.14 12.08
C PRO A 38 7.54 -12.67 12.14
N GLN A 39 6.63 -13.29 11.41
CA GLN A 39 6.47 -14.75 11.37
C GLN A 39 6.46 -15.21 9.92
N ALA A 40 7.43 -16.07 9.56
CA ALA A 40 7.39 -16.83 8.32
C ALA A 40 6.27 -17.87 8.41
N MET A 41 5.50 -18.01 7.34
CA MET A 41 4.30 -18.84 7.28
C MET A 41 4.46 -19.87 6.17
N GLY A 42 4.49 -21.15 6.53
CA GLY A 42 4.62 -22.25 5.56
C GLY A 42 5.98 -22.28 4.85
N ASP A 43 6.03 -23.06 3.77
CA ASP A 43 7.26 -23.29 3.02
C ASP A 43 7.53 -22.22 1.97
N ILE A 44 8.81 -22.04 1.66
CA ILE A 44 9.26 -21.22 0.54
C ILE A 44 8.92 -21.94 -0.77
N VAL A 45 8.15 -21.27 -1.64
CA VAL A 45 7.78 -21.79 -2.96
C VAL A 45 8.78 -21.28 -3.99
N ARG A 46 9.52 -22.19 -4.63
CA ARG A 46 10.43 -21.86 -5.75
C ARG A 46 9.66 -21.84 -7.07
N LEU A 47 9.86 -20.77 -7.83
CA LEU A 47 9.18 -20.50 -9.09
C LEU A 47 10.24 -20.18 -10.16
N ASP A 48 9.83 -19.99 -11.40
CA ASP A 48 10.75 -19.65 -12.48
C ASP A 48 11.31 -18.23 -12.34
N GLY A 49 12.56 -18.12 -11.90
CA GLY A 49 13.33 -16.88 -11.75
C GLY A 49 13.16 -16.15 -10.41
N TYR A 50 12.38 -16.70 -9.48
CA TYR A 50 12.17 -16.11 -8.15
C TYR A 50 11.63 -17.14 -7.16
N ARG A 51 11.63 -16.80 -5.88
CA ARG A 51 10.91 -17.52 -4.83
C ARG A 51 9.85 -16.65 -4.17
N ARG A 52 8.82 -17.30 -3.63
CA ARG A 52 7.74 -16.66 -2.88
C ARG A 52 7.74 -17.19 -1.45
N GLU A 53 7.74 -16.26 -0.50
CA GLU A 53 7.70 -16.53 0.93
C GLU A 53 6.43 -15.88 1.50
N LYS A 54 5.69 -16.57 2.38
CA LYS A 54 4.54 -15.96 3.07
C LYS A 54 4.96 -15.54 4.45
N TRP A 55 4.56 -14.33 4.85
CA TRP A 55 4.90 -13.75 6.14
C TRP A 55 3.66 -13.11 6.75
N ARG A 56 3.69 -12.88 8.07
CA ARG A 56 2.78 -11.95 8.73
C ARG A 56 3.51 -11.12 9.78
N ILE A 57 3.02 -9.89 9.98
CA ILE A 57 3.47 -8.96 11.02
C ILE A 57 2.27 -8.42 11.80
N GLN A 58 2.54 -7.94 13.00
CA GLN A 58 1.58 -7.21 13.81
C GLN A 58 1.67 -5.70 13.51
N THR A 59 0.54 -5.10 13.13
CA THR A 59 0.47 -3.68 12.75
C THR A 59 -0.08 -2.80 13.87
N GLU A 60 -0.96 -3.36 14.71
CA GLU A 60 -1.41 -2.84 16.01
C GLU A 60 -1.55 -4.02 16.99
N PRO A 61 -1.61 -3.80 18.32
CA PRO A 61 -1.85 -4.88 19.28
C PRO A 61 -3.07 -5.75 18.90
N GLY A 62 -2.82 -7.05 18.68
CA GLY A 62 -3.81 -8.03 18.23
C GLY A 62 -4.12 -8.03 16.72
N VAL A 63 -3.67 -7.05 15.94
CA VAL A 63 -3.99 -6.93 14.51
C VAL A 63 -2.83 -7.43 13.64
N TRP A 64 -3.08 -8.47 12.85
CA TRP A 64 -2.09 -9.11 11.99
C TRP A 64 -2.32 -8.82 10.52
N MET A 65 -1.24 -8.61 9.78
CA MET A 65 -1.25 -8.44 8.33
C MET A 65 -0.41 -9.54 7.68
N PRO A 66 -1.04 -10.49 6.96
CA PRO A 66 -0.36 -11.42 6.09
C PRO A 66 0.03 -10.76 4.76
N PHE A 67 1.16 -11.18 4.21
CA PHE A 67 1.70 -10.72 2.95
C PHE A 67 2.62 -11.77 2.32
N TYR A 68 2.84 -11.66 1.02
CA TYR A 68 3.90 -12.40 0.34
C TYR A 68 5.14 -11.52 0.16
N VAL A 69 6.31 -12.14 0.22
CA VAL A 69 7.59 -11.58 -0.21
C VAL A 69 8.04 -12.36 -1.43
N LEU A 70 8.18 -11.68 -2.57
CA LEU A 70 8.74 -12.23 -3.79
C LEU A 70 10.20 -11.80 -3.87
N VAL A 71 11.10 -12.76 -4.04
CA VAL A 71 12.55 -12.52 -4.05
C VAL A 71 13.14 -13.09 -5.33
N PRO A 72 13.83 -12.28 -6.15
CA PRO A 72 14.44 -12.77 -7.38
C PRO A 72 15.53 -13.79 -7.07
N ASP A 73 15.72 -14.75 -7.98
CA ASP A 73 16.83 -15.68 -7.90
C ASP A 73 18.15 -15.02 -8.30
N GLY A 74 19.26 -15.72 -8.06
CA GLY A 74 20.59 -15.27 -8.51
C GLY A 74 21.16 -14.06 -7.75
N LEU A 75 20.68 -13.78 -6.54
CA LEU A 75 21.29 -12.79 -5.65
C LEU A 75 22.70 -13.22 -5.25
N ALA A 76 23.67 -12.32 -5.40
CA ALA A 76 25.01 -12.52 -4.86
C ALA A 76 25.00 -12.40 -3.32
N ASP A 77 26.02 -12.96 -2.67
CA ASP A 77 26.15 -12.89 -1.21
C ASP A 77 26.19 -11.44 -0.72
N GLY A 78 25.29 -11.10 0.20
CA GLY A 78 25.17 -9.75 0.75
C GLY A 78 24.50 -8.73 -0.18
N GLU A 79 24.07 -9.14 -1.37
CA GLU A 79 23.39 -8.25 -2.32
C GLU A 79 22.00 -7.86 -1.82
N ARG A 80 21.70 -6.55 -1.87
CA ARG A 80 20.39 -5.98 -1.56
C ARG A 80 19.77 -5.34 -2.80
N ARG A 81 18.51 -5.67 -3.07
CA ARG A 81 17.73 -5.14 -4.19
C ARG A 81 16.78 -4.04 -3.72
N PRO A 82 16.38 -3.11 -4.61
CA PRO A 82 15.29 -2.19 -4.32
C PRO A 82 14.03 -2.97 -3.98
N VAL A 83 13.24 -2.41 -3.07
CA VAL A 83 12.03 -3.02 -2.55
C VAL A 83 10.81 -2.31 -3.14
N VAL A 84 9.81 -3.06 -3.58
CA VAL A 84 8.52 -2.51 -4.02
C VAL A 84 7.42 -3.03 -3.11
N ILE A 85 6.69 -2.11 -2.47
CA ILE A 85 5.44 -2.42 -1.80
C ILE A 85 4.33 -2.43 -2.87
N ALA A 86 3.61 -3.55 -2.99
CA ALA A 86 2.67 -3.82 -4.07
C ALA A 86 1.24 -4.07 -3.51
N PRO A 87 0.54 -3.03 -3.02
CA PRO A 87 -0.81 -3.19 -2.46
C PRO A 87 -1.85 -3.44 -3.56
N HIS A 88 -2.72 -4.44 -3.35
CA HIS A 88 -3.72 -4.87 -4.33
C HIS A 88 -4.89 -3.88 -4.51
N GLY A 89 -5.58 -4.01 -5.65
CA GLY A 89 -6.85 -3.33 -5.95
C GLY A 89 -8.08 -4.12 -5.48
N HIS A 90 -9.27 -3.62 -5.82
CA HIS A 90 -10.53 -4.32 -5.56
C HIS A 90 -10.75 -5.44 -6.59
N LEU A 91 -11.53 -6.46 -6.22
CA LEU A 91 -11.95 -7.55 -7.12
C LEU A 91 -10.79 -8.39 -7.69
N GLY A 92 -9.60 -8.30 -7.07
CA GLY A 92 -8.41 -9.04 -7.48
C GLY A 92 -8.06 -10.24 -6.60
N GLY A 93 -8.79 -10.54 -5.52
CA GLY A 93 -8.40 -11.62 -4.60
C GLY A 93 -7.28 -11.26 -3.62
N GLY A 94 -7.10 -9.97 -3.32
CA GLY A 94 -6.11 -9.53 -2.33
C GLY A 94 -4.66 -9.69 -2.79
N LYS A 95 -3.77 -10.02 -1.86
CA LYS A 95 -2.35 -10.28 -2.13
C LYS A 95 -2.09 -11.42 -3.11
N GLU A 96 -3.04 -12.34 -3.26
CA GLU A 96 -2.87 -13.56 -4.04
C GLU A 96 -2.63 -13.26 -5.50
N SER A 97 -3.50 -12.45 -6.14
CA SER A 97 -3.30 -12.09 -7.55
C SER A 97 -2.00 -11.35 -7.78
N VAL A 98 -1.67 -10.37 -6.92
CA VAL A 98 -0.44 -9.58 -7.01
C VAL A 98 0.81 -10.47 -6.90
N ALA A 99 0.74 -11.51 -6.07
CA ALA A 99 1.80 -12.49 -5.89
C ALA A 99 1.76 -13.67 -6.88
N GLY A 100 0.84 -13.67 -7.84
CA GLY A 100 0.63 -14.75 -8.81
C GLY A 100 0.22 -16.08 -8.16
N VAL A 101 -0.50 -16.03 -7.04
CA VAL A 101 -1.17 -17.19 -6.45
C VAL A 101 -2.52 -17.30 -7.15
N ALA A 102 -2.68 -18.32 -7.99
CA ALA A 102 -3.83 -18.48 -8.86
C ALA A 102 -4.57 -19.80 -8.59
N ASP A 103 -4.54 -20.26 -7.34
CA ASP A 103 -5.13 -21.54 -6.92
C ASP A 103 -6.66 -21.50 -7.07
N HIS A 104 -7.27 -20.33 -6.88
CA HIS A 104 -8.70 -20.11 -7.09
C HIS A 104 -9.01 -19.66 -8.54
N PRO A 105 -9.99 -20.29 -9.24
CA PRO A 105 -10.32 -19.93 -10.63
C PRO A 105 -10.71 -18.47 -10.83
N ALA A 106 -11.39 -17.85 -9.87
CA ALA A 106 -11.73 -16.41 -9.94
C ALA A 106 -10.49 -15.51 -9.89
N VAL A 107 -9.51 -15.85 -9.05
CA VAL A 107 -8.26 -15.09 -8.92
C VAL A 107 -7.44 -15.23 -10.20
N LYS A 108 -7.38 -16.44 -10.76
CA LYS A 108 -6.73 -16.69 -12.05
C LYS A 108 -7.32 -15.83 -13.16
N ARG A 109 -8.65 -15.80 -13.29
CA ARG A 109 -9.33 -14.94 -14.28
C ARG A 109 -9.02 -13.46 -14.06
N ALA A 110 -9.02 -12.99 -12.81
CA ALA A 110 -8.67 -11.60 -12.50
C ALA A 110 -7.22 -11.25 -12.88
N ILE A 111 -6.27 -12.18 -12.71
CA ILE A 111 -4.89 -12.01 -13.18
C ILE A 111 -4.87 -11.87 -14.71
N GLU A 112 -5.53 -12.80 -15.42
CA GLU A 112 -5.52 -12.84 -16.89
C GLU A 112 -6.21 -11.63 -17.52
N GLU A 113 -7.32 -11.15 -16.94
CA GLU A 113 -8.10 -10.04 -17.48
C GLU A 113 -7.46 -8.68 -17.19
N PHE A 114 -6.97 -8.47 -15.96
CA PHE A 114 -6.52 -7.15 -15.50
C PHE A 114 -5.01 -7.01 -15.34
N GLY A 115 -4.23 -8.08 -15.55
CA GLY A 115 -2.79 -8.07 -15.29
C GLY A 115 -2.47 -7.83 -13.82
N TYR A 116 -3.29 -8.38 -12.91
CA TYR A 116 -3.17 -8.12 -11.47
C TYR A 116 -1.88 -8.69 -10.85
N ASP A 117 -1.14 -9.54 -11.56
CA ASP A 117 0.14 -10.13 -11.14
C ASP A 117 1.35 -9.20 -11.28
N TYR A 118 1.15 -7.88 -11.22
CA TYR A 118 2.24 -6.91 -11.36
C TYR A 118 3.36 -7.09 -10.31
N GLY A 119 3.11 -7.75 -9.18
CA GLY A 119 4.17 -8.16 -8.27
C GLY A 119 5.10 -9.22 -8.88
N VAL A 120 4.56 -10.20 -9.60
CA VAL A 120 5.33 -11.19 -10.37
C VAL A 120 6.11 -10.52 -11.50
N GLN A 121 5.50 -9.54 -12.18
CA GLN A 121 6.18 -8.79 -13.23
C GLN A 121 7.37 -8.01 -12.65
N LEU A 122 7.22 -7.37 -11.49
CA LEU A 122 8.27 -6.62 -10.82
C LEU A 122 9.40 -7.52 -10.28
N VAL A 123 9.10 -8.67 -9.67
CA VAL A 123 10.17 -9.56 -9.17
C VAL A 123 11.02 -10.09 -10.32
N ARG A 124 10.43 -10.36 -11.49
CA ARG A 124 11.15 -10.74 -12.71
C ARG A 124 12.04 -9.64 -13.27
N GLN A 125 11.81 -8.38 -12.90
CA GLN A 125 12.69 -7.25 -13.21
C GLN A 125 13.81 -7.06 -12.15
N GLY A 126 13.91 -7.96 -11.16
CA GLY A 126 14.97 -7.95 -10.15
C GLY A 126 14.65 -7.18 -8.87
N TYR A 127 13.39 -6.79 -8.65
CA TYR A 127 12.95 -6.15 -7.41
C TYR A 127 12.59 -7.18 -6.33
N VAL A 128 12.79 -6.84 -5.07
CA VAL A 128 12.13 -7.56 -3.95
C VAL A 128 10.75 -6.96 -3.79
N VAL A 129 9.70 -7.78 -3.81
CA VAL A 129 8.31 -7.27 -3.83
C VAL A 129 7.54 -7.78 -2.63
N LEU A 130 6.88 -6.87 -1.89
CA LEU A 130 6.00 -7.22 -0.78
C LEU A 130 4.55 -7.01 -1.22
N CYS A 131 3.76 -8.08 -1.25
CA CYS A 131 2.35 -8.07 -1.66
C CYS A 131 1.45 -8.30 -0.42
N PRO A 132 0.91 -7.25 0.22
CA PRO A 132 0.12 -7.39 1.44
C PRO A 132 -1.38 -7.49 1.18
N ASP A 133 -2.10 -8.13 2.12
CA ASP A 133 -3.55 -7.95 2.22
C ASP A 133 -3.88 -6.64 2.97
N ALA A 134 -4.63 -5.77 2.31
CA ALA A 134 -5.21 -4.60 2.94
C ALA A 134 -6.30 -5.02 3.96
N ARG A 135 -6.57 -4.20 4.99
CA ARG A 135 -7.68 -4.48 5.92
C ARG A 135 -8.98 -4.61 5.13
N GLY A 136 -9.73 -5.69 5.38
CA GLY A 136 -10.98 -5.96 4.68
C GLY A 136 -10.84 -6.77 3.40
N PHE A 137 -9.67 -7.34 3.10
CA PHE A 137 -9.44 -8.18 1.92
C PHE A 137 -8.65 -9.43 2.24
N GLY A 138 -8.76 -10.45 1.38
CA GLY A 138 -8.05 -11.71 1.53
C GLY A 138 -8.26 -12.31 2.92
N GLU A 139 -7.17 -12.61 3.60
CA GLU A 139 -7.17 -13.18 4.95
C GLU A 139 -7.63 -12.19 6.03
N ARG A 140 -7.86 -10.93 5.67
CA ARG A 140 -8.24 -9.83 6.57
C ARG A 140 -9.66 -9.32 6.33
N ARG A 141 -10.50 -10.05 5.58
CA ARG A 141 -11.95 -9.80 5.55
C ARG A 141 -12.59 -10.16 6.89
N GLU A 142 -13.71 -9.52 7.17
CA GLU A 142 -14.57 -9.88 8.31
C GLU A 142 -14.97 -11.36 8.25
N TYR A 143 -15.05 -12.03 9.40
CA TYR A 143 -15.21 -13.49 9.47
C TYR A 143 -16.46 -14.00 8.73
N TRP A 144 -17.56 -13.23 8.74
CA TRP A 144 -18.80 -13.59 8.04
C TRP A 144 -18.77 -13.33 6.53
N MET A 145 -17.70 -12.71 6.02
CA MET A 145 -17.44 -12.52 4.59
C MET A 145 -16.26 -13.37 4.10
N GLN A 146 -15.73 -14.26 4.93
CA GLN A 146 -14.79 -15.30 4.50
C GLN A 146 -15.53 -16.44 3.81
N GLY A 147 -14.84 -17.12 2.89
CA GLY A 147 -15.35 -18.26 2.13
C GLY A 147 -14.64 -18.40 0.79
N ASP A 148 -14.96 -19.49 0.11
CA ASP A 148 -14.30 -19.91 -1.14
C ASP A 148 -15.16 -19.65 -2.38
N GLU A 149 -16.34 -19.02 -2.25
CA GLU A 149 -17.11 -18.61 -3.42
C GLU A 149 -16.43 -17.46 -4.16
N ASP A 150 -16.58 -17.40 -5.49
CA ASP A 150 -15.96 -16.39 -6.36
C ASP A 150 -16.12 -14.95 -5.81
N GLU A 151 -17.33 -14.56 -5.43
CA GLU A 151 -17.63 -13.23 -4.90
C GLU A 151 -16.98 -12.95 -3.55
N GLN A 152 -16.79 -13.97 -2.71
CA GLN A 152 -16.16 -13.83 -1.39
C GLN A 152 -14.64 -13.71 -1.53
N VAL A 153 -14.05 -14.54 -2.40
CA VAL A 153 -12.61 -14.54 -2.67
C VAL A 153 -12.19 -13.21 -3.30
N LEU A 154 -12.92 -12.74 -4.31
CA LEU A 154 -12.61 -11.47 -5.00
C LEU A 154 -13.06 -10.23 -4.21
N GLY A 155 -14.09 -10.38 -3.38
CA GLY A 155 -14.70 -9.30 -2.62
C GLY A 155 -13.88 -8.82 -1.43
N GLY A 156 -14.43 -7.81 -0.74
CA GLY A 156 -13.87 -7.27 0.48
C GLY A 156 -14.95 -6.72 1.41
N SER A 157 -14.62 -6.61 2.70
CA SER A 157 -15.53 -6.11 3.75
C SER A 157 -15.39 -4.59 3.99
N CYS A 158 -14.88 -3.86 3.00
CA CYS A 158 -14.51 -2.45 3.14
C CYS A 158 -15.65 -1.54 3.64
N ASN A 159 -16.86 -1.71 3.11
CA ASN A 159 -17.99 -0.86 3.49
C ASN A 159 -18.36 -1.08 4.97
N HIS A 160 -18.44 -2.34 5.40
CA HIS A 160 -18.70 -2.70 6.81
C HIS A 160 -17.63 -2.13 7.74
N LEU A 161 -16.35 -2.31 7.38
CA LEU A 161 -15.23 -1.81 8.15
C LEU A 161 -15.22 -0.29 8.22
N ASN A 162 -15.44 0.42 7.10
CA ASN A 162 -15.39 1.87 7.12
C ASN A 162 -16.58 2.49 7.86
N HIS A 163 -17.78 1.89 7.79
CA HIS A 163 -18.93 2.32 8.58
C HIS A 163 -18.64 2.24 10.09
N ALA A 164 -18.04 1.14 10.55
CA ALA A 164 -17.63 1.00 11.94
C ALA A 164 -16.49 1.98 12.30
N ALA A 165 -15.48 2.10 11.44
CA ALA A 165 -14.31 2.94 11.66
C ALA A 165 -14.69 4.41 11.85
N ILE A 166 -15.55 4.96 10.98
CA ILE A 166 -15.98 6.36 11.06
C ILE A 166 -16.66 6.65 12.39
N GLY A 167 -17.51 5.74 12.89
CA GLY A 167 -18.17 5.89 14.19
C GLY A 167 -17.19 5.96 15.37
N MET A 168 -15.98 5.43 15.21
CA MET A 168 -14.91 5.47 16.22
C MET A 168 -13.90 6.61 16.01
N GLY A 169 -14.09 7.43 14.98
CA GLY A 169 -13.18 8.49 14.58
C GLY A 169 -11.92 7.97 13.88
N TYR A 170 -12.04 6.87 13.14
CA TYR A 170 -11.03 6.31 12.25
C TYR A 170 -11.57 6.22 10.83
N THR A 171 -10.71 5.84 9.89
CA THR A 171 -11.12 5.49 8.54
C THR A 171 -10.44 4.21 8.09
N LEU A 172 -11.06 3.48 7.18
CA LEU A 172 -10.43 2.32 6.56
C LEU A 172 -9.19 2.73 5.76
N ALA A 173 -9.20 3.90 5.11
CA ALA A 173 -8.01 4.47 4.48
C ALA A 173 -6.87 4.60 5.50
N GLY A 174 -7.11 5.23 6.65
CA GLY A 174 -6.13 5.35 7.73
C GLY A 174 -5.55 4.00 8.16
N PHE A 175 -6.41 3.00 8.36
CA PHE A 175 -5.96 1.66 8.74
C PHE A 175 -5.07 1.01 7.68
N MET A 176 -5.45 1.09 6.39
CA MET A 176 -4.65 0.54 5.31
C MET A 176 -3.28 1.22 5.22
N ILE A 177 -3.22 2.54 5.33
CA ILE A 177 -1.94 3.26 5.24
C ILE A 177 -1.06 3.02 6.45
N TRP A 178 -1.64 2.98 7.65
CA TRP A 178 -0.91 2.62 8.86
C TRP A 178 -0.28 1.24 8.71
N ASP A 179 -1.04 0.24 8.26
CA ASP A 179 -0.52 -1.10 8.07
C ASP A 179 0.64 -1.14 7.07
N LEU A 180 0.55 -0.37 5.98
CA LEU A 180 1.65 -0.25 5.03
C LEU A 180 2.87 0.48 5.61
N GLN A 181 2.69 1.50 6.45
CA GLN A 181 3.81 2.12 7.18
C GLN A 181 4.49 1.13 8.13
N ARG A 182 3.74 0.21 8.73
CA ARG A 182 4.26 -0.90 9.53
C ARG A 182 4.98 -1.93 8.66
N LEU A 183 4.52 -2.17 7.43
CA LEU A 183 5.25 -3.00 6.46
C LEU A 183 6.59 -2.38 6.06
N LEU A 184 6.66 -1.06 5.93
CA LEU A 184 7.94 -0.36 5.71
C LEU A 184 8.90 -0.56 6.89
N ASP A 185 8.41 -0.65 8.13
CA ASP A 185 9.22 -0.96 9.31
C ASP A 185 9.79 -2.39 9.27
N PHE A 186 9.18 -3.30 8.51
CA PHE A 186 9.65 -4.68 8.33
C PHE A 186 10.79 -4.79 7.31
N VAL A 187 10.87 -3.88 6.32
CA VAL A 187 11.87 -3.94 5.23
C VAL A 187 13.32 -4.08 5.72
N PRO A 188 13.80 -3.35 6.76
CA PRO A 188 15.18 -3.51 7.26
C PRO A 188 15.52 -4.92 7.77
N SER A 189 14.53 -5.72 8.14
CA SER A 189 14.74 -7.10 8.58
C SER A 189 15.03 -8.08 7.43
N LEU A 190 14.77 -7.67 6.18
CA LEU A 190 15.05 -8.48 5.00
C LEU A 190 16.54 -8.41 4.65
N PRO A 191 17.27 -9.53 4.62
CA PRO A 191 18.70 -9.52 4.29
C PRO A 191 18.97 -9.12 2.83
N TYR A 192 17.99 -9.30 1.94
CA TYR A 192 18.05 -9.04 0.49
C TYR A 192 17.32 -7.76 0.07
N GLY A 193 16.63 -7.07 0.98
CA GLY A 193 15.94 -5.80 0.70
C GLY A 193 16.80 -4.60 1.08
N ASP A 194 16.88 -3.61 0.20
CA ASP A 194 17.52 -2.32 0.49
C ASP A 194 16.50 -1.34 1.12
N PRO A 195 16.64 -1.00 2.42
CA PRO A 195 15.70 -0.10 3.10
C PRO A 195 15.77 1.36 2.63
N GLU A 196 16.81 1.76 1.89
CA GLU A 196 16.95 3.11 1.36
C GLU A 196 16.34 3.27 -0.04
N ARG A 197 16.03 2.16 -0.71
CA ARG A 197 15.51 2.12 -2.09
C ARG A 197 14.14 1.44 -2.14
N ILE A 198 13.16 2.08 -1.50
CA ILE A 198 11.78 1.59 -1.45
C ILE A 198 10.90 2.36 -2.45
N ALA A 199 10.11 1.64 -3.24
CA ALA A 199 9.04 2.18 -4.06
C ALA A 199 7.69 1.57 -3.66
N CYS A 200 6.59 2.17 -4.13
CA CYS A 200 5.24 1.63 -3.96
C CYS A 200 4.52 1.67 -5.32
N CYS A 201 3.82 0.59 -5.68
CA CYS A 201 3.13 0.46 -6.96
C CYS A 201 1.78 -0.23 -6.76
N GLY A 202 0.69 0.39 -7.24
CA GLY A 202 -0.62 -0.21 -7.09
C GLY A 202 -1.66 0.31 -8.08
N PHE A 203 -2.67 -0.53 -8.32
CA PHE A 203 -3.76 -0.29 -9.27
C PHE A 203 -5.12 -0.19 -8.55
N SER A 204 -5.95 0.79 -8.93
CA SER A 204 -7.29 1.04 -8.36
C SER A 204 -7.23 1.28 -6.84
N GLY A 205 -7.77 0.39 -6.01
CA GLY A 205 -7.61 0.44 -4.55
C GLY A 205 -6.14 0.36 -4.09
N GLY A 206 -5.27 -0.28 -4.89
CA GLY A 206 -3.83 -0.24 -4.72
C GLY A 206 -3.23 1.13 -5.06
N GLY A 207 -3.85 1.84 -6.00
CA GLY A 207 -3.52 3.23 -6.34
C GLY A 207 -3.82 4.19 -5.19
N LEU A 208 -4.97 4.01 -4.50
CA LEU A 208 -5.28 4.72 -3.25
C LEU A 208 -4.16 4.52 -2.24
N GLN A 209 -3.88 3.26 -1.94
CA GLN A 209 -2.87 2.88 -0.98
C GLN A 209 -1.49 3.46 -1.33
N THR A 210 -1.12 3.40 -2.61
CA THR A 210 0.16 3.92 -3.11
C THR A 210 0.26 5.44 -2.99
N LEU A 211 -0.78 6.18 -3.41
CA LEU A 211 -0.81 7.64 -3.34
C LEU A 211 -0.67 8.12 -1.90
N TRP A 212 -1.49 7.57 -1.00
CA TRP A 212 -1.54 7.99 0.39
C TRP A 212 -0.30 7.54 1.17
N LEU A 213 0.20 6.31 0.98
CA LEU A 213 1.44 5.86 1.63
C LEU A 213 2.61 6.73 1.20
N ALA A 214 2.75 6.98 -0.11
CA ALA A 214 3.81 7.85 -0.60
C ALA A 214 3.67 9.25 -0.01
N ALA A 215 2.47 9.85 0.00
CA ALA A 215 2.25 11.17 0.57
C ALA A 215 2.60 11.28 2.07
N LEU A 216 2.29 10.25 2.86
CA LEU A 216 2.43 10.24 4.32
C LEU A 216 3.75 9.66 4.84
N ASP A 217 4.51 8.91 4.04
CA ASP A 217 5.78 8.31 4.44
C ASP A 217 6.91 8.63 3.46
N GLU A 218 7.97 9.27 3.95
CA GLU A 218 9.09 9.73 3.13
C GLU A 218 10.07 8.63 2.72
N ARG A 219 9.95 7.44 3.31
CA ARG A 219 10.75 6.26 2.93
C ARG A 219 10.40 5.74 1.54
N VAL A 220 9.18 5.95 1.06
CA VAL A 220 8.78 5.64 -0.32
C VAL A 220 9.43 6.64 -1.28
N ARG A 221 10.45 6.23 -2.03
CA ARG A 221 11.21 7.09 -2.96
C ARG A 221 10.56 7.26 -4.33
N ALA A 222 9.78 6.27 -4.77
CA ALA A 222 9.04 6.31 -6.02
C ALA A 222 7.63 5.73 -5.83
N ALA A 223 6.64 6.28 -6.54
CA ALA A 223 5.25 5.86 -6.45
C ALA A 223 4.66 5.70 -7.86
N VAL A 224 4.06 4.55 -8.15
CA VAL A 224 3.31 4.29 -9.38
C VAL A 224 1.84 4.14 -9.02
N VAL A 225 1.09 5.23 -9.21
CA VAL A 225 -0.34 5.31 -8.90
C VAL A 225 -1.14 5.06 -10.18
N SER A 226 -1.78 3.91 -10.30
CA SER A 226 -2.62 3.59 -11.46
C SER A 226 -4.10 3.48 -11.06
N GLY A 227 -5.00 4.02 -11.89
CA GLY A 227 -6.45 3.86 -11.72
C GLY A 227 -7.09 4.50 -10.47
N TYR A 228 -6.45 5.51 -9.87
CA TYR A 228 -6.97 6.19 -8.66
C TYR A 228 -6.90 7.73 -8.69
N PHE A 229 -5.96 8.32 -9.42
CA PHE A 229 -5.71 9.77 -9.38
C PHE A 229 -6.88 10.55 -10.00
N SER A 230 -7.77 11.07 -9.16
CA SER A 230 -9.05 11.73 -9.50
C SER A 230 -9.34 12.89 -8.54
N GLY A 231 -10.43 13.64 -8.69
CA GLY A 231 -10.81 14.68 -7.72
C GLY A 231 -11.82 14.18 -6.67
N TYR A 232 -11.93 14.85 -5.52
CA TYR A 232 -12.97 14.55 -4.52
C TYR A 232 -14.37 14.67 -5.11
N ARG A 233 -14.57 15.55 -6.11
CA ARG A 233 -15.86 15.68 -6.82
C ARG A 233 -16.22 14.38 -7.53
N ASP A 234 -15.26 13.75 -8.20
CA ASP A 234 -15.48 12.51 -8.94
C ASP A 234 -15.71 11.32 -7.98
N VAL A 235 -15.05 11.35 -6.83
CA VAL A 235 -15.10 10.27 -5.84
C VAL A 235 -16.26 10.37 -4.85
N LEU A 236 -16.68 11.58 -4.47
CA LEU A 236 -17.76 11.78 -3.49
C LEU A 236 -19.10 12.08 -4.13
N LEU A 237 -19.13 12.83 -5.25
CA LEU A 237 -20.38 13.37 -5.79
C LEU A 237 -20.87 12.67 -7.05
N LEU A 238 -19.96 12.08 -7.84
CA LEU A 238 -20.29 11.55 -9.17
C LEU A 238 -20.21 10.02 -9.29
N GLY A 239 -19.98 9.30 -8.19
CA GLY A 239 -19.92 7.83 -8.23
C GLY A 239 -20.20 7.14 -6.89
N THR A 240 -20.57 5.86 -6.97
CA THR A 240 -20.62 4.95 -5.82
C THR A 240 -19.26 4.27 -5.68
N HIS A 241 -18.41 4.81 -4.82
CA HIS A 241 -17.06 4.27 -4.60
C HIS A 241 -17.04 3.34 -3.39
N CYS A 242 -15.96 2.60 -3.23
CA CYS A 242 -15.78 1.75 -2.05
C CYS A 242 -15.63 2.58 -0.78
N GLY A 243 -16.10 2.04 0.36
CA GLY A 243 -15.97 2.58 1.71
C GLY A 243 -14.60 3.19 2.02
N CYS A 244 -13.51 2.58 1.54
CA CYS A 244 -12.15 3.08 1.76
C CYS A 244 -11.87 4.48 1.20
N ASN A 245 -12.73 5.02 0.33
CA ASN A 245 -12.60 6.36 -0.24
C ASN A 245 -13.18 7.47 0.66
N TYR A 246 -14.05 7.09 1.61
CA TYR A 246 -14.81 8.05 2.39
C TYR A 246 -14.08 8.37 3.70
N VAL A 247 -13.33 9.48 3.67
CA VAL A 247 -12.70 10.10 4.83
C VAL A 247 -13.53 11.33 5.22
N PRO A 248 -14.17 11.36 6.41
CA PRO A 248 -14.96 12.51 6.85
C PRO A 248 -14.17 13.82 6.78
N HIS A 249 -14.84 14.90 6.35
CA HIS A 249 -14.28 16.25 6.22
C HIS A 249 -13.07 16.42 5.28
N LEU A 250 -12.58 15.37 4.60
CA LEU A 250 -11.41 15.49 3.71
C LEU A 250 -11.57 16.57 2.64
N TRP A 251 -12.75 16.62 2.01
CA TRP A 251 -13.08 17.55 0.93
C TRP A 251 -13.06 19.02 1.36
N GLU A 252 -13.23 19.32 2.66
CA GLU A 252 -13.16 20.68 3.20
C GLU A 252 -11.71 21.19 3.26
N HIS A 253 -10.74 20.27 3.20
CA HIS A 253 -9.34 20.57 3.41
C HIS A 253 -8.52 20.44 2.13
N VAL A 254 -8.68 19.37 1.35
CA VAL A 254 -7.81 19.06 0.20
C VAL A 254 -8.50 18.24 -0.87
N ASP A 255 -7.92 18.29 -2.07
CA ASP A 255 -8.20 17.34 -3.15
C ASP A 255 -7.09 16.26 -3.25
N TYR A 256 -7.31 15.15 -3.97
CA TYR A 256 -6.27 14.12 -4.13
C TYR A 256 -5.06 14.62 -4.93
N GLY A 257 -5.23 15.66 -5.76
CA GLY A 257 -4.12 16.38 -6.38
C GLY A 257 -3.17 17.02 -5.36
N ASP A 258 -3.71 17.59 -4.28
CA ASP A 258 -2.92 18.12 -3.16
C ASP A 258 -2.18 17.01 -2.41
N ILE A 259 -2.85 15.85 -2.21
CA ILE A 259 -2.20 14.68 -1.62
C ILE A 259 -1.03 14.21 -2.50
N GLY A 260 -1.22 14.19 -3.83
CA GLY A 260 -0.15 13.90 -4.78
C GLY A 260 1.01 14.88 -4.69
N ALA A 261 0.72 16.18 -4.52
CA ALA A 261 1.75 17.20 -4.38
C ALA A 261 2.63 17.02 -3.13
N LEU A 262 2.17 16.34 -2.06
CA LEU A 262 3.00 15.96 -0.91
C LEU A 262 4.16 15.02 -1.28
N ILE A 263 4.07 14.32 -2.41
CA ILE A 263 5.12 13.42 -2.87
C ILE A 263 6.31 14.23 -3.38
N ALA A 264 6.08 15.38 -4.02
CA ALA A 264 7.12 16.21 -4.60
C ALA A 264 7.89 17.07 -3.56
N PRO A 265 9.13 17.45 -3.88
CA PRO A 265 10.08 16.58 -4.56
C PRO A 265 10.42 15.40 -3.64
N ARG A 266 10.66 14.21 -4.21
CA ARG A 266 11.40 13.17 -3.48
C ARG A 266 12.89 13.49 -3.59
N PRO A 267 13.63 13.62 -2.48
CA PRO A 267 15.08 13.71 -2.58
C PRO A 267 15.60 12.43 -3.26
N PRO A 268 16.63 12.54 -4.13
CA PRO A 268 17.24 11.37 -4.76
C PRO A 268 17.80 10.42 -3.69
N ALA A 269 17.99 9.15 -4.06
CA ALA A 269 18.63 8.19 -3.17
C ALA A 269 20.02 8.71 -2.73
N ARG A 270 20.43 8.42 -1.49
CA ARG A 270 21.77 8.81 -1.01
C ARG A 270 22.82 8.26 -1.98
N GLY A 271 23.59 9.16 -2.62
CA GLY A 271 24.61 8.81 -3.61
C GLY A 271 24.26 9.15 -5.06
N GLU A 272 22.97 9.40 -5.36
CA GLU A 272 22.53 9.90 -6.66
C GLU A 272 22.51 11.43 -6.65
N ARG A 273 23.50 12.06 -7.30
CA ARG A 273 23.46 13.51 -7.56
C ARG A 273 22.33 13.79 -8.55
N ARG A 274 21.56 14.87 -8.32
CA ARG A 274 20.62 15.37 -9.34
C ARG A 274 21.43 15.71 -10.60
N PRO A 275 21.00 15.29 -11.80
CA PRO A 275 21.56 15.84 -13.02
C PRO A 275 21.35 17.36 -13.01
N GLY A 276 22.44 18.13 -12.94
CA GLY A 276 22.40 19.59 -13.06
C GLY A 276 22.48 20.42 -11.76
N SER A 277 22.75 19.84 -10.59
CA SER A 277 23.17 20.65 -9.43
C SER A 277 24.70 20.85 -9.45
N GLN A 278 25.15 21.95 -10.07
CA GLN A 278 26.44 22.59 -9.76
C GLN A 278 26.23 23.59 -8.62
#